data_AF-Q6RXL6-F1
#
_entry.id   AF-Q6RXL6-F1
#
_cell.length_a   1.000
_cell.length_b   1.000
_cell.length_c   1.000
_cell.angle_alpha   90.00
_cell.angle_beta   90.00
_cell.angle_gamma   90.00
#
_symmetry.space_group_name_H-M   'P 1'
#
loop_
_entity.id
_entity.type
_entity.pdbx_description
1 polymer ?
#
loop_
_entity_poly.entity_id
_entity_poly.type
_entity_poly.pdbx_seq_one_letter_code
_entity_poly.pdbx_strand_id
1 'polypeptide(L)'
;SRALEEKKVCQGTSNKLTQLGTFEDHFLSLQRMFNNCEVVLGNLEITYMQSSYNLSFFKTIQEVAGYALIALNTVEKIPLENLQIIRGNVLYENTHALAVLSNYGANKTGLKELPL
;
A
#
# COMPACT_ATOMS: atom_id res chain seq x y z
N SER A 1 9.34 -17.31 -29.72
CA SER A 1 9.76 -17.31 -28.31
C SER A 1 9.01 -16.19 -27.60
N ARG A 2 8.13 -16.51 -26.66
CA ARG A 2 7.46 -15.48 -25.85
C ARG A 2 8.44 -15.14 -24.74
N ALA A 3 9.08 -13.97 -24.81
CA ALA A 3 9.81 -13.46 -23.65
C ALA A 3 8.82 -13.44 -22.47
N LEU A 4 9.22 -13.96 -21.31
CA LEU A 4 8.46 -13.71 -20.08
C LEU A 4 8.40 -12.19 -19.94
N GLU A 5 7.18 -11.65 -19.93
CA GLU A 5 6.96 -10.23 -19.75
C GLU A 5 7.56 -9.83 -18.39
N GLU A 6 8.52 -8.91 -18.40
CA GLU A 6 9.22 -8.49 -17.20
C GLU A 6 8.24 -7.73 -16.29
N LYS A 7 8.02 -8.24 -15.08
CA LYS A 7 7.16 -7.57 -14.10
C LYS A 7 7.72 -6.20 -13.74
N LYS A 8 6.86 -5.18 -13.69
CA LYS A 8 7.25 -3.84 -13.26
C LYS A 8 7.53 -3.81 -11.77
N VAL A 9 8.74 -3.39 -11.41
CA VAL A 9 9.20 -3.35 -10.02
C VAL A 9 9.21 -1.93 -9.47
N CYS A 10 8.96 -1.78 -8.16
CA CYS A 10 9.16 -0.55 -7.41
C CYS A 10 9.84 -0.83 -6.07
N GLN A 11 10.51 0.18 -5.50
CA GLN A 11 11.31 0.00 -4.29
C GLN A 11 10.46 -0.18 -3.03
N GLY A 12 9.26 0.39 -2.99
CA GLY A 12 8.49 0.49 -1.75
C GLY A 12 9.04 1.56 -0.81
N THR A 13 8.61 1.53 0.45
CA THR A 13 8.92 2.56 1.45
C THR A 13 9.30 1.96 2.81
N SER A 14 9.79 2.79 3.73
CA SER A 14 10.12 2.41 5.11
C SER A 14 9.87 3.55 6.09
N ASN A 15 8.76 4.27 5.88
CA ASN A 15 8.34 5.44 6.65
C ASN A 15 7.48 5.05 7.87
N LYS A 16 6.99 3.81 7.94
CA LYS A 16 6.05 3.33 8.95
C LYS A 16 4.80 4.22 9.02
N LEU A 17 4.62 4.94 10.13
CA LEU A 17 3.50 5.85 10.36
C LEU A 17 3.87 7.33 10.11
N THR A 18 5.03 7.60 9.49
CA THR A 18 5.47 8.97 9.21
C THR A 18 4.72 9.53 8.00
N GLN A 19 4.00 10.64 8.19
CA GLN A 19 3.39 11.37 7.09
C GLN A 19 4.44 12.26 6.40
N LEU A 20 4.46 12.24 5.06
CA LEU A 20 5.38 13.04 4.26
C LEU A 20 4.68 14.33 3.82
N GLY A 21 4.93 15.43 4.52
CA GLY A 21 4.32 16.72 4.19
C GLY A 21 2.81 16.76 4.46
N THR A 22 2.05 17.43 3.59
CA THR A 22 0.59 17.46 3.66
C THR A 22 -0.01 16.10 3.24
N PHE A 23 -1.33 15.90 3.43
CA PHE A 23 -2.02 14.71 2.92
C PHE A 23 -1.87 14.56 1.41
N GLU A 24 -1.87 15.68 0.69
CA GLU A 24 -1.70 15.71 -0.77
C GLU A 24 -0.27 15.34 -1.18
N ASP A 25 0.74 15.90 -0.52
CA ASP A 25 2.15 15.55 -0.77
C ASP A 25 2.41 14.06 -0.52
N HIS A 26 1.82 13.52 0.55
CA HIS A 26 1.93 12.11 0.91
C HIS A 26 1.25 11.23 -0.15
N PHE A 27 0.02 11.55 -0.56
CA PHE A 27 -0.69 10.84 -1.64
C PHE A 27 0.10 10.85 -2.94
N LEU A 28 0.61 12.01 -3.37
CA LEU A 28 1.41 12.13 -4.59
C LEU A 28 2.71 11.33 -4.52
N SER A 29 3.29 11.21 -3.33
CA SER A 29 4.48 10.38 -3.09
C SER A 29 4.17 8.89 -3.23
N LEU A 30 3.07 8.41 -2.64
CA LEU A 30 2.63 7.02 -2.81
C LEU A 30 2.28 6.73 -4.27
N GLN A 31 1.52 7.61 -4.92
CA GLN A 31 1.14 7.45 -6.32
C GLN A 31 2.40 7.36 -7.20
N ARG A 32 3.38 8.26 -7.02
CA ARG A 32 4.64 8.20 -7.78
C ARG A 32 5.41 6.90 -7.55
N MET A 33 5.42 6.38 -6.32
CA MET A 33 6.14 5.14 -5.96
C MET A 33 5.50 3.90 -6.58
N PHE A 34 4.17 3.80 -6.52
CA PHE A 34 3.45 2.56 -6.80
C PHE A 34 2.71 2.54 -8.15
N ASN A 35 2.67 3.66 -8.89
CA ASN A 35 2.01 3.71 -10.19
C ASN A 35 2.60 2.69 -11.17
N ASN A 36 1.75 1.80 -11.69
CA ASN A 36 2.10 0.68 -12.56
C ASN A 36 3.08 -0.33 -11.94
N CYS A 37 3.23 -0.37 -10.62
CA CYS A 37 4.06 -1.35 -9.95
C CYS A 37 3.32 -2.69 -9.80
N GLU A 38 4.01 -3.79 -10.11
CA GLU A 38 3.50 -5.16 -9.95
C GLU A 38 4.21 -5.89 -8.80
N VAL A 39 5.50 -5.61 -8.59
CA VAL A 39 6.31 -6.22 -7.53
C VAL A 39 6.98 -5.13 -6.69
N VAL A 40 6.65 -5.09 -5.41
CA VAL A 40 7.28 -4.20 -4.43
C VAL A 40 8.48 -4.92 -3.81
N LEU A 41 9.69 -4.42 -4.05
CA LEU A 41 10.93 -5.00 -3.54
C LEU A 41 11.15 -4.77 -2.04
N GLY A 42 10.56 -3.70 -1.50
CA GLY A 42 10.55 -3.37 -0.07
C GLY A 42 9.17 -3.58 0.54
N ASN A 43 8.71 -2.58 1.29
CA ASN A 43 7.43 -2.61 1.99
C ASN A 43 6.36 -1.81 1.24
N LEU A 44 5.12 -2.27 1.33
CA LEU A 44 3.93 -1.54 0.88
C LEU A 44 3.33 -0.81 2.08
N GLU A 45 3.50 0.51 2.16
CA GLU A 45 2.93 1.32 3.23
C GLU A 45 1.83 2.23 2.67
N ILE A 46 0.57 1.89 2.97
CA ILE A 46 -0.61 2.67 2.58
C ILE A 46 -1.10 3.38 3.85
N THR A 47 -0.72 4.64 3.99
CA THR A 47 -1.05 5.44 5.18
C THR A 47 -1.69 6.77 4.84
N TYR A 48 -2.55 7.29 5.72
CA TYR A 48 -3.13 8.64 5.61
C TYR A 48 -3.95 8.93 4.33
N MET A 49 -4.44 7.90 3.63
CA MET A 49 -5.26 8.07 2.43
C MET A 49 -6.63 8.62 2.78
N GLN A 50 -6.97 9.78 2.20
CA GLN A 50 -8.23 10.49 2.41
C GLN A 50 -9.37 9.91 1.56
N SER A 51 -10.62 10.10 2.00
CA SER A 51 -11.81 9.56 1.34
C SER A 51 -12.02 9.98 -0.12
N SER A 52 -11.44 11.10 -0.55
CA SER A 52 -11.54 11.61 -1.93
C SER A 52 -10.49 11.04 -2.88
N TYR A 53 -9.48 10.31 -2.39
CA TYR A 53 -8.35 9.88 -3.21
C TYR A 53 -8.67 8.61 -4.01
N ASN A 54 -8.23 8.60 -5.27
CA ASN A 54 -8.33 7.43 -6.13
C ASN A 54 -7.08 6.55 -5.98
N LEU A 55 -7.29 5.35 -5.45
CA LEU A 55 -6.24 4.39 -5.15
C LEU A 55 -6.14 3.25 -6.18
N SER A 56 -6.72 3.42 -7.37
CA SER A 56 -6.75 2.39 -8.42
C SER A 56 -5.37 1.89 -8.86
N PHE A 57 -4.32 2.70 -8.68
CA PHE A 57 -2.95 2.32 -9.01
C PHE A 57 -2.42 1.16 -8.14
N PHE A 58 -3.01 0.87 -6.98
CA PHE A 58 -2.66 -0.32 -6.21
C PHE A 58 -3.16 -1.62 -6.83
N LYS A 59 -4.14 -1.57 -7.75
CA LYS A 59 -4.67 -2.77 -8.41
C LYS A 59 -3.59 -3.53 -9.17
N THR A 60 -2.51 -2.89 -9.62
CA THR A 60 -1.46 -3.59 -10.38
C THR A 60 -0.54 -4.41 -9.50
N ILE A 61 -0.49 -4.13 -8.19
CA ILE A 61 0.43 -4.82 -7.27
C ILE A 61 -0.01 -6.28 -7.12
N GLN A 62 0.95 -7.18 -7.35
CA GLN A 62 0.78 -8.62 -7.24
C GLN A 62 1.61 -9.19 -6.10
N GLU A 63 2.79 -8.63 -5.82
CA GLU A 63 3.71 -9.18 -4.84
C GLU A 63 4.36 -8.09 -3.99
N VAL A 64 4.52 -8.36 -2.70
CA VAL A 64 5.28 -7.52 -1.77
C VAL A 64 6.35 -8.38 -1.10
N ALA A 65 7.61 -7.98 -1.20
CA ALA A 65 8.73 -8.74 -0.63
C ALA A 65 8.88 -8.51 0.89
N GLY A 66 8.68 -7.29 1.36
CA GLY A 66 8.69 -6.93 2.78
C GLY A 66 7.33 -7.15 3.46
N TYR A 67 6.92 -6.17 4.27
CA TYR A 67 5.59 -6.14 4.87
C TYR A 67 4.61 -5.25 4.10
N ALA A 68 3.32 -5.44 4.36
CA ALA A 68 2.26 -4.51 4.00
C ALA A 68 1.68 -3.85 5.27
N LEU A 69 1.73 -2.52 5.32
CA LEU A 69 1.15 -1.71 6.39
C LEU A 69 0.02 -0.87 5.83
N ILE A 70 -1.18 -1.07 6.35
CA ILE A 70 -2.39 -0.31 5.98
C ILE A 70 -2.88 0.38 7.24
N ALA A 71 -2.56 1.67 7.40
CA ALA A 71 -2.84 2.36 8.65
C ALA A 71 -3.31 3.80 8.50
N LEU A 72 -4.16 4.26 9.41
CA LEU A 72 -4.57 5.68 9.50
C LEU A 72 -5.25 6.21 8.23
N ASN A 73 -5.89 5.33 7.45
CA ASN A 73 -6.62 5.73 6.24
C ASN A 73 -8.10 6.02 6.55
N THR A 74 -8.66 7.03 5.90
CA THR A 74 -10.11 7.35 5.92
C THR A 74 -10.80 7.01 4.59
N VAL A 75 -10.05 6.56 3.58
CA VAL A 75 -10.58 6.00 2.34
C VAL A 75 -11.45 4.78 2.60
N GLU A 76 -12.55 4.63 1.88
CA GLU A 76 -13.48 3.52 2.09
C GLU A 76 -13.00 2.20 1.46
N LYS A 77 -12.21 2.27 0.39
CA LYS A 77 -11.71 1.10 -0.34
C LYS A 77 -10.22 1.22 -0.65
N ILE A 78 -9.47 0.17 -0.35
CA ILE A 78 -8.08 0.01 -0.79
C ILE A 78 -8.03 -1.20 -1.75
N PRO A 79 -7.92 -0.98 -3.07
CA PRO A 79 -8.09 -2.04 -4.06
C PRO A 79 -6.79 -2.82 -4.28
N LEU A 80 -6.57 -3.86 -3.48
CA LEU A 80 -5.45 -4.81 -3.61
C LEU A 80 -5.89 -6.14 -4.26
N GLU A 81 -6.86 -6.07 -5.17
CA GLU A 81 -7.57 -7.21 -5.78
C GLU A 81 -6.64 -8.20 -6.51
N ASN A 82 -5.41 -7.80 -6.86
CA ASN A 82 -4.42 -8.66 -7.54
C ASN A 82 -3.24 -9.04 -6.64
N LEU A 83 -3.21 -8.62 -5.37
CA LEU A 83 -2.14 -8.94 -4.45
C LEU A 83 -2.19 -10.44 -4.12
N GLN A 84 -1.18 -11.19 -4.55
CA GLN A 84 -1.12 -12.64 -4.40
C GLN A 84 -0.28 -13.08 -3.21
N ILE A 85 0.79 -12.34 -2.89
CA ILE A 85 1.73 -12.74 -1.84
C ILE A 85 2.38 -11.54 -1.16
N ILE A 86 2.47 -11.63 0.17
CA ILE A 86 3.35 -10.82 1.00
C ILE A 86 4.39 -11.78 1.59
N ARG A 87 5.65 -11.64 1.20
CA ARG A 87 6.70 -12.61 1.54
C ARG A 87 7.20 -12.45 2.98
N GLY A 88 7.19 -11.24 3.51
CA GLY A 88 7.60 -10.98 4.90
C GLY A 88 9.11 -11.13 5.12
N ASN A 89 9.95 -10.83 4.12
CA ASN A 89 11.41 -10.82 4.29
C ASN A 89 11.88 -9.77 5.31
N VAL A 90 11.04 -8.74 5.51
CA VAL A 90 11.11 -7.74 6.59
C VAL A 90 9.72 -7.65 7.20
N LEU A 91 9.62 -7.54 8.53
CA LEU A 91 8.36 -7.51 9.27
C LEU A 91 8.11 -6.15 9.91
N TYR A 92 6.86 -5.69 9.91
CA TYR A 92 6.43 -4.54 10.70
C TYR A 92 6.51 -4.88 12.18
N GLU A 93 7.15 -3.99 12.96
CA GLU A 93 7.44 -4.18 14.39
C GLU A 93 8.03 -5.58 14.69
N ASN A 94 8.89 -6.07 13.78
CA ASN A 94 9.58 -7.36 13.87
C ASN A 94 8.66 -8.59 13.99
N THR A 95 7.37 -8.46 13.70
CA THR A 95 6.36 -9.47 14.05
C THR A 95 5.33 -9.73 12.96
N HIS A 96 4.97 -8.74 12.14
CA HIS A 96 3.86 -8.86 11.20
C HIS A 96 4.29 -8.62 9.75
N ALA A 97 3.94 -9.55 8.85
CA ALA A 97 4.04 -9.33 7.40
C ALA A 97 2.87 -8.49 6.86
N LEU A 98 1.72 -8.52 7.53
CA LEU A 98 0.56 -7.68 7.24
C LEU A 98 0.06 -7.03 8.53
N ALA A 99 -0.04 -5.70 8.54
CA ALA A 99 -0.59 -4.93 9.64
C ALA A 99 -1.67 -3.96 9.15
N VAL A 100 -2.87 -4.06 9.72
CA VAL A 100 -4.02 -3.19 9.40
C VAL A 100 -4.46 -2.45 10.65
N LEU A 101 -4.17 -1.15 10.76
CA LEU A 101 -4.22 -0.41 12.04
C LEU A 101 -4.98 0.91 11.92
N SER A 102 -5.97 1.15 12.78
CA SER A 102 -6.59 2.48 12.97
C SER A 102 -7.07 3.17 11.67
N ASN A 103 -7.67 2.44 10.74
CA ASN A 103 -8.19 2.98 9.48
C ASN A 103 -9.60 3.58 9.63
N TYR A 104 -9.75 4.57 10.51
CA TYR A 104 -10.99 5.31 10.74
C TYR A 104 -10.70 6.78 11.10
N GLY A 105 -11.59 7.68 10.66
CA GLY A 105 -11.58 9.09 11.03
C GLY A 105 -12.38 9.38 12.30
N ALA A 106 -12.46 10.65 12.69
CA ALA A 106 -13.16 11.10 13.90
C ALA A 106 -14.64 10.65 13.96
N ASN A 107 -15.31 10.60 12.80
CA ASN A 107 -16.71 10.16 12.70
C ASN A 107 -16.87 8.64 12.67
N LYS A 108 -15.82 7.86 12.99
CA LYS A 108 -15.76 6.39 12.90
C LYS A 108 -16.01 5.83 11.49
N THR A 109 -15.89 6.68 10.48
CA THR A 109 -15.91 6.33 9.06
C THR A 109 -14.49 6.12 8.56
N GLY A 110 -14.25 5.09 7.77
CA GLY A 110 -12.94 4.81 7.21
C GLY A 110 -12.97 3.59 6.30
N LEU A 111 -11.92 2.79 6.36
CA LEU A 111 -11.78 1.61 5.50
C LEU A 111 -12.92 0.62 5.73
N LYS A 112 -13.64 0.28 4.65
CA LYS A 112 -14.74 -0.67 4.60
C LYS A 112 -14.42 -1.87 3.74
N GLU A 113 -13.74 -1.64 2.61
CA GLU A 113 -13.39 -2.67 1.64
C GLU A 113 -11.88 -2.81 1.51
N LEU A 114 -11.39 -4.02 1.81
CA LEU A 114 -10.01 -4.42 1.58
C LEU A 114 -10.00 -5.76 0.83
N PRO A 115 -10.31 -5.77 -0.49
CA PRO A 115 -10.18 -6.97 -1.29
C PRO A 115 -8.71 -7.36 -1.40
N LEU A 116 -8.37 -8.51 -0.80
CA LEU A 116 -7.09 -9.21 -0.87
C LEU A 116 -7.29 -10.53 -1.63
#